data_AF-A0A350W4A2-F1
#
_entry.id   AF-A0A350W4A2-F1
#
_cell.length_a   1.000
_cell.length_b   1.000
_cell.length_c   1.000
_cell.angle_alpha   90.00
_cell.angle_beta   90.00
_cell.angle_gamma   90.00
#
_symmetry.space_group_name_H-M   'P 1'
#
loop_
_entity.id
_entity.type
_entity.pdbx_description
1 polymer ?
#
loop_
_entity_poly.entity_id
_entity_poly.type
_entity_poly.pdbx_seq_one_letter_code
_entity_poly.pdbx_strand_id
1 'polypeptide(L)'
;MKKFLKIVSIVIIVLYFIDLRYSIYRIQNEIGIPSVLNTLSTILSYGKKPLDDPALTLIEKKHEKARDYFAKKQYDAAINECWEILTIDPKNVLALERMGSCYYQMGLKDKAMATWKKVLEIDPANRDVKKILKMFGGRSFSKTELDIKEIK
;
A
#
# COMPACT_ATOMS: atom_id res chain seq x y z
N MET A 1 -47.12 25.34 34.48
CA MET A 1 -46.36 26.26 33.61
C MET A 1 -44.86 25.97 33.53
N LYS A 2 -44.09 25.93 34.62
CA LYS A 2 -42.60 25.72 34.58
C LYS A 2 -42.12 24.42 33.91
N LYS A 3 -42.87 23.31 34.03
CA LYS A 3 -42.54 22.03 33.37
C LYS A 3 -42.70 22.10 31.83
N PHE A 4 -43.71 22.82 31.36
CA PHE A 4 -43.98 22.99 29.93
C PHE A 4 -42.89 23.83 29.23
N LEU A 5 -42.45 24.92 29.86
CA LEU A 5 -41.33 25.75 29.39
C LEU A 5 -40.02 24.97 29.28
N LYS A 6 -39.74 24.04 30.21
CA LYS A 6 -38.54 23.17 30.13
C LYS A 6 -38.61 22.21 28.93
N ILE A 7 -39.77 21.63 28.66
CA ILE A 7 -39.95 20.71 27.53
C ILE A 7 -39.76 21.45 26.21
N VAL A 8 -40.35 22.64 26.06
CA VAL A 8 -40.19 23.47 24.86
C VAL A 8 -38.72 23.86 24.63
N SER A 9 -38.00 24.24 25.69
CA SER A 9 -36.58 24.56 25.60
C SER A 9 -35.72 23.35 25.18
N ILE A 10 -36.01 22.15 25.70
CA ILE A 10 -35.31 20.92 25.31
C ILE A 10 -35.57 20.59 23.84
N VAL A 11 -36.81 20.73 23.36
CA VAL A 11 -37.16 20.47 21.96
C VAL A 11 -36.41 21.41 21.02
N ILE A 12 -36.34 22.71 21.36
CA ILE A 12 -35.60 23.70 20.56
C ILE A 12 -34.10 23.37 20.52
N ILE A 13 -33.51 22.97 21.66
CA ILE A 13 -32.11 22.56 21.73
C ILE A 13 -31.86 21.32 20.86
N VAL A 14 -32.73 20.31 20.94
CA VAL A 14 -32.61 19.09 20.13
C VAL A 14 -32.70 19.39 18.64
N LEU A 15 -33.63 20.23 18.21
CA LEU A 15 -33.76 20.65 16.81
C LEU A 15 -32.50 21.39 16.33
N TYR A 16 -31.96 22.30 17.14
CA TYR A 16 -30.73 23.00 16.82
C TYR A 16 -29.53 22.05 16.64
N PHE A 17 -29.42 21.01 17.49
CA PHE A 17 -28.38 19.99 17.34
C PHE A 17 -28.56 19.11 16.10
N ILE A 18 -29.79 18.82 15.69
CA ILE A 18 -30.08 18.06 14.48
C ILE A 18 -29.68 18.88 13.23
N ASP A 19 -30.06 20.15 13.17
CA ASP A 19 -29.71 21.04 12.06
C ASP A 19 -28.20 21.28 11.98
N LEU A 20 -27.54 21.46 13.13
CA LEU A 20 -26.08 21.60 13.17
C LEU A 20 -25.38 20.33 12.68
N ARG A 21 -25.87 19.15 13.09
CA ARG A 21 -25.34 17.86 12.63
C ARG A 21 -25.56 17.67 11.12
N TYR A 22 -26.72 18.07 10.62
CA TYR A 22 -27.05 18.00 9.20
C TYR A 22 -26.18 18.94 8.36
N SER A 23 -25.96 20.18 8.83
CA SER A 23 -25.06 21.14 8.19
C SER A 23 -23.62 20.63 8.17
N ILE A 24 -23.14 20.01 9.26
CA ILE A 24 -21.80 19.40 9.32
C ILE A 24 -21.69 18.25 8.32
N TYR A 25 -22.69 17.37 8.24
CA TYR A 25 -22.72 16.28 7.27
C TYR A 25 -22.71 16.76 5.82
N ARG A 26 -23.46 17.83 5.52
CA ARG A 26 -23.47 18.45 4.19
C ARG A 26 -22.12 19.06 3.83
N ILE A 27 -21.49 19.79 4.75
CA ILE A 27 -20.15 20.35 4.58
C ILE A 27 -19.13 19.22 4.36
N GLN A 28 -19.26 18.10 5.07
CA GLN A 28 -18.37 16.95 4.90
C GLN A 28 -18.45 16.32 3.50
N ASN A 29 -19.64 16.28 2.90
CA ASN A 29 -19.84 15.73 1.57
C ASN A 29 -19.49 16.71 0.44
N GLU A 30 -19.68 18.03 0.63
CA GLU A 30 -19.34 19.05 -0.37
C GLU A 30 -17.81 19.26 -0.50
N ILE A 31 -17.03 19.04 0.56
CA ILE A 31 -15.56 19.27 0.56
C ILE A 31 -14.75 18.07 -0.01
N GLY A 32 -15.38 16.97 -0.44
CA GLY A 32 -14.63 15.83 -0.98
C GLY A 32 -13.67 15.23 0.07
N ILE A 33 -14.11 15.24 1.33
CA ILE A 33 -13.33 14.81 2.49
C ILE A 33 -12.85 13.35 2.42
N PRO A 34 -13.42 12.38 1.66
CA PRO A 34 -12.80 11.06 1.53
C PRO A 34 -11.35 11.13 1.01
N SER A 35 -11.05 12.07 0.10
CA SER A 35 -9.69 12.30 -0.39
C SER A 35 -8.81 12.93 0.68
N VAL A 36 -9.34 13.90 1.43
CA VAL A 36 -8.61 14.59 2.50
C VAL A 36 -8.37 13.69 3.70
N LEU A 37 -9.31 12.81 4.06
CA LEU A 37 -9.14 11.79 5.09
C LEU A 37 -8.18 10.70 4.65
N ASN A 38 -8.15 10.33 3.37
CA ASN A 38 -7.14 9.41 2.86
C ASN A 38 -5.75 10.06 2.78
N THR A 39 -5.64 11.33 2.39
CA THR A 39 -4.34 12.03 2.42
C THR A 39 -3.91 12.32 3.84
N LEU A 40 -4.80 12.74 4.74
CA LEU A 40 -4.50 12.88 6.17
C LEU A 40 -4.22 11.52 6.80
N SER A 41 -4.90 10.44 6.48
CA SER A 41 -4.55 9.11 7.00
C SER A 41 -3.21 8.65 6.46
N THR A 42 -2.88 8.97 5.20
CA THR A 42 -1.55 8.71 4.61
C THR A 42 -0.47 9.55 5.28
N ILE A 43 -0.71 10.85 5.51
CA ILE A 43 0.23 11.79 6.14
C ILE A 43 0.37 11.49 7.64
N LEU A 44 -0.72 11.18 8.33
CA LEU A 44 -0.74 10.75 9.73
C LEU A 44 -0.20 9.33 9.87
N SER A 45 -0.33 8.45 8.87
CA SER A 45 0.36 7.16 8.82
C SER A 45 1.87 7.35 8.64
N TYR A 46 2.28 8.28 7.78
CA TYR A 46 3.68 8.67 7.62
C TYR A 46 4.25 9.30 8.90
N GLY A 47 3.45 10.09 9.63
CA GLY A 47 3.85 10.79 10.85
C GLY A 47 3.60 10.02 12.16
N LYS A 48 2.87 8.90 12.13
CA LYS A 48 2.61 7.99 13.26
C LYS A 48 3.12 6.57 12.96
N LYS A 49 4.24 6.42 12.26
CA LYS A 49 5.03 5.21 12.50
C LYS A 49 5.40 5.25 13.99
N PRO A 50 5.06 4.23 14.79
CA PRO A 50 5.66 4.12 16.11
C PRO A 50 7.16 3.98 15.88
N LEU A 51 7.91 5.06 16.10
CA LEU A 51 9.38 5.11 15.98
C LEU A 51 10.07 4.16 17.00
N ASP A 52 9.26 3.63 17.90
CA ASP A 52 9.60 2.84 19.07
C ASP A 52 9.34 1.33 18.88
N ASP A 53 8.84 0.87 17.72
CA ASP A 53 8.87 -0.55 17.36
C ASP A 53 10.27 -0.91 16.78
N PRO A 54 11.11 -1.66 17.52
CA PRO A 54 12.46 -1.98 17.07
C PRO A 54 12.48 -2.77 15.75
N ALA A 55 11.45 -3.57 15.48
CA ALA A 55 11.36 -4.34 14.25
C ALA A 55 11.02 -3.46 13.04
N LEU A 56 10.14 -2.46 13.23
CA LEU A 56 9.80 -1.51 12.18
C LEU A 56 11.00 -0.64 11.80
N THR A 57 11.74 -0.14 12.80
CA THR A 57 13.00 0.61 12.61
C THR A 57 14.07 -0.25 11.94
N LEU A 58 14.14 -1.55 12.26
CA LEU A 58 15.04 -2.47 11.60
C LEU A 58 14.68 -2.67 10.12
N ILE A 59 13.39 -2.90 9.81
CA ILE A 59 12.91 -3.05 8.43
C ILE A 59 13.23 -1.81 7.59
N GLU A 60 13.02 -0.60 8.14
CA GLU A 60 13.36 0.66 7.45
C GLU A 60 14.86 0.74 7.14
N LYS A 61 15.70 0.50 8.14
CA LYS A 61 17.16 0.50 7.97
C LYS A 61 17.60 -0.51 6.92
N LYS A 62 16.97 -1.69 6.87
CA LYS A 62 17.23 -2.71 5.85
C LYS A 62 16.80 -2.26 4.46
N HIS A 63 15.66 -1.57 4.34
CA HIS A 63 15.22 -0.99 3.07
C HIS A 63 16.21 0.04 2.53
N GLU A 64 16.77 0.87 3.39
CA GLU A 64 17.82 1.83 3.02
C GLU A 64 19.09 1.11 2.55
N LYS A 65 19.58 0.13 3.31
CA LYS A 65 20.73 -0.69 2.88
C LYS A 65 20.49 -1.38 1.55
N ALA A 66 19.33 -2.01 1.36
CA ALA A 66 18.99 -2.67 0.12
C ALA A 66 18.97 -1.69 -1.06
N ARG A 67 18.54 -0.44 -0.83
CA ARG A 67 18.58 0.64 -1.82
C ARG A 67 19.99 1.06 -2.17
N ASP A 68 20.84 1.22 -1.16
CA ASP A 68 22.24 1.59 -1.36
C ASP A 68 23.01 0.50 -2.09
N TYR A 69 22.80 -0.77 -1.71
CA TYR A 69 23.39 -1.91 -2.41
C TYR A 69 22.92 -1.98 -3.86
N PHE A 70 21.63 -1.75 -4.12
CA PHE A 70 21.10 -1.69 -5.48
C PHE A 70 21.75 -0.56 -6.30
N ALA A 71 21.88 0.64 -5.72
CA ALA A 71 22.54 1.78 -6.38
C ALA A 71 24.01 1.50 -6.70
N LYS A 72 24.69 0.75 -5.83
CA LYS A 72 26.07 0.26 -6.02
C LYS A 72 26.17 -0.96 -6.96
N LYS A 73 25.06 -1.41 -7.56
CA LYS A 73 24.95 -2.63 -8.39
C LYS A 73 25.35 -3.92 -7.65
N GLN A 74 25.36 -3.91 -6.32
CA GLN A 74 25.62 -5.07 -5.47
C GLN A 74 24.31 -5.83 -5.25
N TYR A 75 23.80 -6.47 -6.30
CA TYR A 75 22.46 -7.04 -6.32
C TYR A 75 22.28 -8.21 -5.33
N ASP A 76 23.27 -9.07 -5.14
CA ASP A 76 23.21 -10.16 -4.16
C ASP A 76 23.06 -9.63 -2.73
N ALA A 77 23.82 -8.58 -2.37
CA ALA A 77 23.71 -7.94 -1.06
C ALA A 77 22.35 -7.25 -0.87
N ALA A 78 21.82 -6.60 -1.92
CA ALA A 78 20.50 -6.01 -1.89
C ALA A 78 19.39 -7.06 -1.71
N ILE A 79 19.52 -8.21 -2.37
CA ILE A 79 18.58 -9.35 -2.22
C ILE A 79 18.63 -9.90 -0.80
N ASN A 80 19.82 -10.05 -0.20
CA ASN A 80 19.94 -10.54 1.18
C ASN A 80 19.23 -9.62 2.18
N GLU A 81 19.41 -8.30 2.07
CA GLU A 81 18.69 -7.35 2.93
C GLU A 81 17.17 -7.40 2.68
N CYS A 82 16.73 -7.55 1.42
CA CYS A 82 15.31 -7.75 1.11
C CYS A 82 14.76 -9.05 1.70
N TRP A 83 15.54 -10.14 1.67
CA TRP A 83 15.16 -11.42 2.22
C TRP A 83 14.98 -11.35 3.74
N GLU A 84 15.90 -10.67 4.44
CA GLU A 84 15.76 -10.43 5.89
C GLU A 84 14.56 -9.54 6.24
N ILE A 85 14.13 -8.64 5.35
CA ILE A 85 12.85 -7.94 5.55
C ILE A 85 11.69 -8.92 5.43
N LEU A 86 11.73 -9.82 4.44
CA LEU A 86 10.68 -10.80 4.19
C LEU A 86 10.60 -11.91 5.23
N THR A 87 11.65 -12.14 6.02
CA THR A 87 11.56 -13.03 7.19
C THR A 87 10.79 -12.41 8.35
N ILE A 88 10.84 -11.07 8.49
CA ILE A 88 10.13 -10.31 9.52
C ILE A 88 8.70 -9.98 9.06
N ASP A 89 8.56 -9.48 7.83
CA ASP A 89 7.30 -9.15 7.16
C ASP A 89 7.22 -9.86 5.80
N PRO A 90 6.67 -11.09 5.75
CA PRO A 90 6.58 -11.87 4.52
C PRO A 90 5.74 -11.24 3.41
N LYS A 91 4.91 -10.24 3.74
CA LYS A 91 4.04 -9.55 2.79
C LYS A 91 4.56 -8.16 2.42
N ASN A 92 5.83 -7.87 2.72
CA ASN A 92 6.41 -6.56 2.41
C ASN A 92 6.53 -6.34 0.90
N VAL A 93 5.57 -5.58 0.35
CA VAL A 93 5.47 -5.24 -1.09
C VAL A 93 6.77 -4.59 -1.58
N LEU A 94 7.29 -3.62 -0.84
CA LEU A 94 8.49 -2.86 -1.24
C LEU A 94 9.74 -3.75 -1.33
N ALA A 95 9.89 -4.72 -0.42
CA ALA A 95 11.02 -5.65 -0.43
C ALA A 95 10.93 -6.61 -1.62
N LEU A 96 9.74 -7.14 -1.91
CA LEU A 96 9.51 -7.99 -3.08
C LEU A 96 9.76 -7.24 -4.40
N GLU A 97 9.32 -5.99 -4.53
CA GLU A 97 9.57 -5.15 -5.71
C GLU A 97 11.06 -4.91 -5.95
N ARG A 98 11.79 -4.55 -4.89
CA ARG A 98 13.23 -4.30 -4.94
C ARG A 98 13.99 -5.59 -5.26
N MET A 99 13.61 -6.71 -4.65
CA MET A 99 14.18 -8.03 -4.94
C MET A 99 13.94 -8.45 -6.40
N GLY A 100 12.72 -8.26 -6.93
CA GLY A 100 12.42 -8.50 -8.34
C GLY A 100 13.25 -7.63 -9.28
N SER A 101 13.45 -6.36 -8.92
CA SER A 101 14.33 -5.44 -9.66
C SER A 101 15.79 -5.88 -9.64
N CYS A 102 16.29 -6.38 -8.50
CA CYS A 102 17.64 -6.95 -8.40
C CYS A 102 17.80 -8.16 -9.32
N TYR A 103 16.86 -9.12 -9.27
CA TYR A 103 16.89 -10.29 -10.17
C TYR A 103 16.87 -9.89 -11.63
N TYR A 104 16.10 -8.87 -12.00
CA TYR A 104 16.05 -8.37 -13.37
C TYR A 104 17.41 -7.80 -13.81
N GLN A 105 18.06 -7.00 -12.96
CA GLN A 105 19.37 -6.44 -13.26
C GLN A 105 20.48 -7.50 -13.35
N MET A 106 20.33 -8.62 -12.64
CA MET A 106 21.21 -9.79 -12.75
C MET A 106 20.93 -10.65 -14.02
N GLY A 107 19.94 -10.28 -14.83
CA GLY A 107 19.53 -11.05 -16.01
C GLY A 107 18.63 -12.25 -15.71
N LEU A 108 18.28 -12.47 -14.44
CA LEU A 108 17.41 -13.56 -13.97
C LEU A 108 15.93 -13.19 -14.15
N LYS A 109 15.51 -12.99 -15.40
CA LYS A 109 14.17 -12.46 -15.76
C LYS A 109 13.03 -13.32 -15.24
N ASP A 110 13.13 -14.64 -15.30
CA ASP A 110 12.06 -15.53 -14.82
C ASP A 110 11.84 -15.38 -13.31
N LYS A 111 12.93 -15.29 -12.54
CA LYS A 111 12.86 -15.04 -11.08
C LYS A 111 12.29 -13.65 -10.79
N ALA A 112 12.66 -12.63 -11.56
CA ALA A 112 12.11 -11.29 -11.42
C ALA A 112 10.60 -11.27 -11.65
N MET A 113 10.14 -11.89 -12.75
CA MET A 113 8.72 -12.00 -13.10
C MET A 113 7.92 -12.75 -12.03
N ALA A 114 8.44 -13.88 -11.54
CA ALA A 114 7.82 -14.64 -10.46
C ALA A 114 7.73 -13.81 -9.16
N THR A 115 8.79 -13.07 -8.82
CA THR A 115 8.81 -12.22 -7.62
C THR A 115 7.80 -11.08 -7.72
N TRP A 116 7.71 -10.43 -8.88
CA TRP A 116 6.73 -9.38 -9.13
C TRP A 116 5.28 -9.90 -9.17
N LYS A 117 5.04 -11.13 -9.65
CA LYS A 117 3.70 -11.74 -9.54
C LYS A 117 3.25 -11.90 -8.09
N LYS A 118 4.15 -12.27 -7.16
CA LYS A 118 3.84 -12.31 -5.72
C LYS A 118 3.42 -10.95 -5.17
N VAL A 119 3.98 -9.85 -5.69
CA VAL A 119 3.53 -8.51 -5.30
C VAL A 119 2.06 -8.31 -5.66
N LEU A 120 1.61 -8.76 -6.84
CA LEU A 120 0.21 -8.66 -7.24
C LEU A 120 -0.73 -9.63 -6.50
N GLU A 121 -0.21 -10.71 -5.93
CA GLU A 121 -0.97 -11.59 -5.02
C GLU A 121 -1.28 -10.87 -3.69
N ILE A 122 -0.39 -9.99 -3.24
CA ILE A 122 -0.52 -9.24 -1.98
C ILE A 122 -1.26 -7.92 -2.20
N ASP A 123 -0.84 -7.15 -3.21
CA ASP A 123 -1.45 -5.89 -3.65
C ASP A 123 -1.80 -5.97 -5.14
N PRO A 124 -3.02 -6.46 -5.46
CA PRO A 124 -3.50 -6.53 -6.82
C PRO A 124 -3.67 -5.17 -7.50
N ALA A 125 -3.65 -4.05 -6.75
CA ALA A 125 -3.82 -2.71 -7.31
C ALA A 125 -2.48 -2.01 -7.61
N ASN A 126 -1.35 -2.64 -7.26
CA ASN A 126 -0.02 -2.08 -7.45
C ASN A 126 0.25 -1.70 -8.92
N ARG A 127 0.31 -0.39 -9.18
CA ARG A 127 0.44 0.15 -10.54
C ARG A 127 1.85 -0.04 -11.10
N ASP A 128 2.86 0.05 -10.24
CA ASP A 128 4.26 -0.01 -10.63
C ASP A 128 4.61 -1.41 -11.15
N VAL A 129 4.25 -2.44 -10.39
CA VAL A 129 4.46 -3.83 -10.78
C VAL A 129 3.63 -4.19 -12.02
N LYS A 130 2.38 -3.74 -12.13
CA LYS A 130 1.59 -3.94 -13.36
C LYS A 130 2.28 -3.36 -14.59
N LYS A 131 2.86 -2.16 -14.47
CA LYS A 131 3.60 -1.51 -15.54
C LYS A 131 4.87 -2.29 -15.90
N ILE A 132 5.63 -2.73 -14.90
CA ILE A 132 6.81 -3.58 -15.06
C ILE A 132 6.45 -4.88 -15.79
N LEU A 133 5.45 -5.63 -15.31
CA LEU A 133 5.03 -6.89 -15.93
C LEU A 133 4.48 -6.68 -17.34
N LYS A 134 3.79 -5.56 -17.63
CA LYS A 134 3.37 -5.25 -19.00
C LYS A 134 4.56 -4.96 -19.92
N MET A 135 5.56 -4.24 -19.42
CA MET A 135 6.75 -3.85 -20.17
C MET A 135 7.69 -5.04 -20.46
N PHE A 136 7.81 -5.97 -19.52
CA PHE A 136 8.76 -7.09 -19.58
C PHE A 136 8.10 -8.45 -19.87
N GLY A 137 6.86 -8.66 -19.43
CA GLY A 137 6.07 -9.88 -19.64
C GLY A 137 5.30 -9.93 -20.96
N GLY A 138 5.19 -8.83 -21.70
CA GLY A 138 4.60 -8.85 -23.05
C GLY A 138 5.52 -9.44 -24.13
N ARG A 139 6.82 -9.63 -23.86
CA ARG A 139 7.82 -10.08 -24.84
C ARG A 139 8.15 -11.58 -24.81
N SER A 140 7.65 -12.31 -23.83
CA SER A 140 7.69 -13.77 -23.75
C SER A 140 6.43 -14.19 -23.00
N PHE A 141 5.78 -15.29 -23.36
CA PHE A 141 4.52 -15.83 -22.81
C PHE A 141 3.22 -15.52 -23.56
N SER A 142 3.21 -14.68 -24.61
CA SER A 142 1.99 -14.47 -25.42
C SER A 142 1.64 -15.63 -26.38
N LYS A 143 2.38 -16.76 -26.39
CA LYS A 143 2.10 -17.83 -27.36
C LYS A 143 2.44 -19.28 -26.97
N THR A 144 2.74 -19.62 -25.71
CA THR A 144 3.19 -21.01 -25.41
C THR A 144 2.57 -21.71 -24.20
N GLU A 145 1.78 -21.06 -23.35
CA GLU A 145 1.18 -21.74 -22.17
C GLU A 145 -0.35 -21.77 -22.12
N LEU A 146 -1.04 -21.21 -23.13
CA LEU A 146 -2.50 -21.32 -23.24
C LEU A 146 -2.97 -22.52 -24.09
N ASP A 147 -2.08 -23.19 -24.83
CA ASP A 147 -2.45 -24.33 -25.70
C ASP A 147 -2.36 -25.72 -25.01
N ILE A 148 -1.88 -25.81 -23.76
CA ILE A 148 -1.75 -27.13 -23.07
C ILE A 148 -3.00 -27.51 -22.26
N LYS A 149 -4.02 -26.64 -22.17
CA LYS A 149 -5.27 -26.94 -21.44
C LYS A 149 -6.47 -27.36 -22.29
N GLU A 150 -6.34 -27.46 -23.62
CA GLU A 150 -7.43 -27.95 -24.49
C GLU A 150 -7.15 -29.29 -25.20
N ILE A 151 -6.07 -30.00 -24.84
CA ILE A 151 -5.89 -31.40 -25.27
C ILE A 151 -6.15 -32.33 -24.09
N LYS A 152 -7.44 -32.56 -23.79
CA LYS A 152 -7.96 -33.81 -23.23
C LYS A 152 -9.37 -34.05 -23.72
#